data_AF-A0A951J003-F1
#
_entry.id   AF-A0A951J003-F1
#
_cell.length_a   1.000
_cell.length_b   1.000
_cell.length_c   1.000
_cell.angle_alpha   90.00
_cell.angle_beta   90.00
_cell.angle_gamma   90.00
#
_symmetry.space_group_name_H-M   'P 1'
#
loop_
_entity.id
_entity.type
_entity.pdbx_description
1 polymer ?
#
loop_
_entity_poly.entity_id
_entity_poly.type
_entity_poly.pdbx_seq_one_letter_code
_entity_poly.pdbx_strand_id
1 'polypeptide(L)'
;MFDSPDYPGPLLEATFDKWLEAGRESKIPFAYLLIIWDELDGQYLASYTENRSEIKNFARYGHSPEHRTLVAAYDLFSEGRIL
;
A
#
# COMPACT_ATOMS: atom_id res chain seq x y z
N MET A 1 1.80 12.68 -2.76
CA MET A 1 1.19 11.50 -3.40
C MET A 1 -0.19 11.19 -2.82
N PHE A 2 -0.37 11.24 -1.50
CA PHE A 2 -1.68 11.21 -0.83
C PHE A 2 -1.83 12.54 -0.09
N ASP A 3 -2.49 13.54 -0.69
CA ASP A 3 -2.64 14.90 -0.10
C ASP A 3 -4.10 15.39 -0.15
N SER A 4 -5.03 14.45 -0.38
CA SER A 4 -6.45 14.74 -0.52
C SER A 4 -7.21 14.23 0.71
N PRO A 5 -8.37 14.84 1.05
CA PRO A 5 -9.18 14.45 2.19
C PRO A 5 -9.78 13.03 2.09
N ASP A 6 -9.60 12.37 0.94
CA ASP A 6 -9.98 10.97 0.72
C ASP A 6 -9.08 9.97 1.46
N TYR A 7 -7.94 10.44 1.97
CA TYR A 7 -6.95 9.60 2.65
C TYR A 7 -6.83 9.96 4.13
N PRO A 8 -6.57 8.97 5.01
CA PRO A 8 -6.51 9.19 6.45
C PRO A 8 -5.33 10.06 6.90
N GLY A 9 -4.29 10.16 6.08
CA GLY A 9 -3.15 11.03 6.34
C GLY A 9 -2.30 11.26 5.09
N PRO A 10 -1.32 12.18 5.17
CA PRO A 10 -0.43 12.43 4.04
C PRO A 10 0.62 11.33 3.89
N LEU A 11 0.81 10.84 2.66
CA LEU A 11 1.95 10.00 2.28
C LEU A 11 2.91 10.81 1.39
N LEU A 12 4.12 10.99 1.91
CA LEU A 12 5.21 11.65 1.21
C LEU A 12 5.70 10.79 0.05
N GLU A 13 5.94 11.43 -1.09
CA GLU A 13 6.43 10.77 -2.31
C GLU A 13 7.78 10.09 -2.07
N ALA A 14 8.70 10.74 -1.34
CA ALA A 14 9.99 10.15 -0.99
C ALA A 14 9.89 8.86 -0.14
N THR A 15 8.81 8.69 0.64
CA THR A 15 8.57 7.43 1.37
C THR A 15 8.03 6.36 0.43
N PHE A 16 7.12 6.73 -0.45
CA PHE A 16 6.55 5.84 -1.45
C PHE A 16 7.62 5.33 -2.42
N ASP A 17 8.50 6.21 -2.90
CA ASP A 17 9.58 5.86 -3.83
C ASP A 17 10.52 4.81 -3.22
N LYS A 18 10.92 5.02 -1.96
CA LYS A 18 11.71 4.03 -1.20
C LYS A 18 11.02 2.68 -1.09
N TRP A 19 9.70 2.64 -0.97
CA TRP A 19 8.96 1.38 -0.92
C TRP A 19 8.90 0.70 -2.28
N LEU A 20 8.71 1.46 -3.37
CA LEU A 20 8.81 0.94 -4.72
C LEU A 20 10.19 0.34 -4.99
N GLU A 21 11.25 1.08 -4.68
CA GLU A 21 12.63 0.64 -4.83
C GLU A 21 12.90 -0.62 -4.01
N ALA A 22 12.55 -0.63 -2.72
CA ALA A 22 12.73 -1.79 -1.84
C ALA A 22 11.97 -3.04 -2.33
N GLY A 23 10.77 -2.87 -2.88
CA GLY A 23 10.00 -3.95 -3.48
C GLY A 23 10.67 -4.54 -4.72
N ARG A 24 11.25 -3.68 -5.57
CA ARG A 24 11.94 -4.06 -6.81
C ARG A 24 13.31 -4.69 -6.58
N GLU A 25 14.05 -4.21 -5.56
CA GLU A 25 15.37 -4.72 -5.19
C GLU A 25 15.30 -5.99 -4.34
N SER A 26 14.10 -6.36 -3.87
CA SER A 26 13.91 -7.56 -3.07
C SER A 26 14.31 -8.82 -3.85
N LYS A 27 14.95 -9.77 -3.14
CA LYS A 27 15.28 -11.09 -3.69
C LYS A 27 14.03 -11.95 -3.95
N ILE A 28 12.92 -11.61 -3.31
CA ILE A 28 11.61 -12.24 -3.53
C ILE A 28 10.92 -11.45 -4.64
N PRO A 29 10.36 -12.11 -5.68
CA PRO A 29 9.81 -11.43 -6.85
C PRO A 29 8.42 -10.87 -6.57
N PHE A 30 8.33 -9.92 -5.64
CA PHE A 30 7.10 -9.21 -5.36
C PHE A 30 6.58 -8.52 -6.62
N ALA A 31 5.28 -8.63 -6.86
CA ALA A 31 4.61 -8.01 -8.00
C ALA A 31 3.83 -6.77 -7.59
N TYR A 32 3.41 -6.69 -6.33
CA TYR A 32 2.52 -5.65 -5.85
C TYR A 32 3.02 -5.02 -4.54
N LEU A 33 2.92 -3.70 -4.47
CA LEU A 33 3.07 -2.90 -3.27
C LEU A 33 1.69 -2.51 -2.74
N LEU A 34 1.45 -2.81 -1.47
CA LEU A 34 0.23 -2.53 -0.75
C LEU A 34 0.49 -1.41 0.26
N ILE A 35 -0.31 -0.36 0.17
CA ILE A 35 -0.29 0.76 1.11
C ILE A 35 -1.40 0.54 2.11
N ILE A 36 -1.01 0.20 3.34
CA ILE A 36 -1.91 -0.13 4.44
C ILE A 36 -1.88 1.04 5.43
N TRP A 37 -3.04 1.51 5.84
CA TRP A 37 -3.18 2.45 6.94
C TRP A 37 -3.34 1.68 8.25
N ASP A 38 -2.48 1.97 9.22
CA ASP A 38 -2.63 1.51 10.60
C ASP A 38 -3.28 2.64 11.41
N GLU A 39 -4.55 2.46 11.76
CA GLU A 39 -5.32 3.46 12.52
C GLU A 39 -4.82 3.66 13.95
N LEU A 40 -4.19 2.63 14.54
CA LEU A 40 -3.73 2.70 15.93
C LEU A 40 -2.50 3.59 16.05
N ASP A 41 -1.56 3.44 15.12
CA ASP A 41 -0.32 4.19 15.10
C ASP A 41 -0.43 5.48 14.26
N GLY A 42 -1.46 5.57 13.40
CA GLY A 42 -1.70 6.74 12.56
C GLY A 42 -0.67 6.89 11.45
N GLN A 43 -0.20 5.77 10.89
CA GLN A 43 0.83 5.75 9.86
C GLN A 43 0.52 4.77 8.73
N TYR A 44 1.14 5.02 7.58
CA TYR A 44 1.13 4.09 6.47
C TYR A 44 2.23 3.05 6.60
N LEU A 45 1.89 1.82 6.24
CA LEU A 45 2.78 0.67 6.17
C LEU A 45 2.82 0.16 4.73
N ALA A 46 4.02 -0.19 4.27
CA ALA A 46 4.20 -0.95 3.04
C ALA A 46 4.14 -2.44 3.31
N SER A 47 3.32 -3.14 2.54
CA SER A 47 3.32 -4.60 2.46
C SER A 47 3.53 -5.04 1.01
N TYR A 48 4.16 -6.19 0.81
CA TYR A 48 4.54 -6.67 -0.52
C TYR A 48 3.95 -8.05 -0.76
N THR A 49 3.43 -8.28 -1.96
CA THR A 49 2.90 -9.58 -2.34
C THR A 49 3.18 -9.90 -3.79
N GLU A 50 3.38 -11.18 -4.08
CA GLU A 50 3.55 -11.71 -5.43
C GLU A 50 2.19 -11.93 -6.11
N ASN A 51 1.14 -12.15 -5.33
CA ASN A 51 -0.16 -12.61 -5.83
C ASN A 51 -1.25 -11.56 -5.64
N ARG A 52 -1.93 -11.18 -6.73
CA ARG A 52 -3.06 -10.25 -6.70
C ARG A 52 -4.22 -10.74 -5.82
N SER A 53 -4.37 -12.05 -5.66
CA SER A 53 -5.41 -12.62 -4.79
C SER A 53 -5.21 -12.25 -3.32
N GLU A 54 -3.97 -12.11 -2.86
CA GLU A 54 -3.65 -11.76 -1.47
C GLU A 54 -4.10 -10.33 -1.13
N ILE A 55 -4.14 -9.45 -2.13
CA ILE A 55 -4.64 -8.07 -1.99
C ILE A 55 -6.10 -8.06 -1.52
N LYS A 56 -6.89 -9.05 -1.93
CA LYS A 56 -8.30 -9.17 -1.55
C LYS A 56 -8.49 -9.62 -0.11
N ASN A 57 -7.46 -10.15 0.54
CA ASN A 57 -7.51 -10.57 1.94
C ASN A 57 -7.42 -9.38 2.91
N PHE A 58 -7.06 -8.19 2.42
CA PHE A 58 -7.02 -6.98 3.24
C PHE A 58 -8.37 -6.24 3.18
N ALA A 59 -8.88 -5.85 4.35
CA ALA A 59 -10.01 -4.94 4.43
C ALA A 59 -9.71 -3.62 3.74
N ARG A 60 -10.68 -3.07 3.00
CA ARG A 60 -10.52 -1.75 2.38
C ARG A 60 -10.81 -0.65 3.36
N TYR A 61 -10.04 0.42 3.27
CA TYR A 61 -10.28 1.65 4.02
C TYR A 61 -11.71 2.15 3.76
N GLY A 62 -12.43 2.49 4.84
CA GLY A 62 -13.83 2.94 4.79
C GLY A 62 -14.89 1.84 4.64
N HIS A 63 -14.51 0.57 4.48
CA HIS A 63 -15.47 -0.55 4.34
C HIS A 63 -15.51 -1.50 5.54
N SER A 64 -14.46 -1.53 6.37
CA SER A 64 -14.36 -2.41 7.53
C SER A 64 -13.87 -1.65 8.77
N PRO A 65 -14.29 -2.03 9.99
CA PRO A 65 -13.82 -1.45 11.25
C PRO A 65 -12.45 -2.02 11.68
N GLU A 66 -11.65 -2.52 10.73
CA GLU A 66 -10.36 -3.13 11.03
C GLU A 66 -9.31 -2.05 11.25
N HIS A 67 -8.46 -2.21 12.26
CA HIS A 67 -7.39 -1.25 12.55
C HIS A 67 -6.35 -1.13 11.43
N ARG A 68 -6.24 -2.14 10.57
CA ARG A 68 -5.35 -2.15 9.40
C ARG A 68 -6.17 -2.29 8.15
N THR A 69 -6.10 -1.28 7.31
CA THR A 69 -6.90 -1.22 6.09
C THR A 69 -6.05 -0.91 4.87
N LEU A 70 -6.34 -1.59 3.77
CA LEU A 70 -5.76 -1.32 2.48
C LEU A 70 -6.33 -0.01 1.93
N VAL A 71 -5.43 0.95 1.69
CA VAL A 71 -5.77 2.26 1.11
C VAL A 71 -5.51 2.26 -0.39
N ALA A 72 -4.42 1.64 -0.83
CA ALA A 72 -4.08 1.55 -2.25
C ALA A 72 -3.20 0.33 -2.52
N ALA A 73 -3.24 -0.14 -3.77
CA ALA A 73 -2.33 -1.17 -4.26
C ALA A 73 -1.72 -0.75 -5.59
N TYR A 74 -0.42 -1.01 -5.75
CA TYR A 74 0.37 -0.64 -6.91
C TYR A 74 1.07 -1.86 -7.50
N ASP A 75 1.16 -1.91 -8.82
CA ASP A 75 1.99 -2.87 -9.53
C ASP A 75 3.45 -2.38 -9.56
N LEU A 76 4.38 -3.19 -9.08
CA LEU A 76 5.80 -2.83 -8.99
C LEU A 76 6.47 -2.71 -10.36
N PHE A 77 5.96 -3.38 -11.39
CA PHE A 77 6.56 -3.40 -12.72
C PHE A 77 6.03 -2.29 -13.63
N SER A 78 4.74 -1.98 -13.51
CA SER A 78 4.05 -0.96 -14.32
C SER A 78 3.86 0.38 -13.60
N GLU A 79 4.15 0.44 -12.30
CA GLU A 79 3.94 1.62 -11.41
C GLU A 79 2.48 2.11 -11.37
N GLY A 80 1.57 1.33 -11.96
CA GLY A 80 0.16 1.64 -12.05
C GLY A 80 -0.55 1.29 -10.75
N ARG A 81 -1.42 2.19 -10.29
CA ARG A 81 -2.39 1.89 -9.23
C ARG A 81 -3.42 0.90 -9.74
N ILE A 82 -3.59 -0.21 -9.04
CA ILE A 82 -4.52 -1.30 -9.40
C ILE A 82 -5.79 -1.32 -8.56
N LEU A 83 -5.81 -0.57 -7.45
CA LEU A 83 -6.94 -0.41 -6.53
C LEU A 83 -6.89 0.93 -5.81
#